data_AF-K9Z8Q2-F1
#
_entry.id   AF-K9Z8Q2-F1
#
_cell.length_a   1.000
_cell.length_b   1.000
_cell.length_c   1.000
_cell.angle_alpha   90.00
_cell.angle_beta   90.00
_cell.angle_gamma   90.00
#
_symmetry.space_group_name_H-M   'P 1'
#
loop_
_entity.id
_entity.type
_entity.pdbx_description
1 polymer ?
#
loop_
_entity_poly.entity_id
_entity_poly.type
_entity_poly.pdbx_seq_one_letter_code
_entity_poly.pdbx_strand_id
1 'polypeptide(L)'
;MNKPDFSQKINAKAFERNTKPKPIINKQKNPVSQAELASSPWGKLTFFLDRALGDITPRSFGKKRQYSELAVIQIKCLEKLLNYKTNNWDDLLDELEELDDEEYNKAENFYYHLSRKYSIRPDKFITFWHQKISEFVDLFEKIVNSDQLDLIKLENFANIIDNFNRSRERSFWFLHQLPYYLDEKNKYFLLNSESYQTIIQFGASEYISKFGYQLQKEFNLTRTDIKEKAAQNLVQELGETENNLRAEISRLENENQELEREIQDIKENSLQEAVCTLAKSLQDEQQQPVLDQLFSLYKKIDKLLENNEGLSTQDTLTCFINLENLFKAFSTLNIQPFPPDTEAILEITGEDLDNNKYNYVSGSQFISKEEVKKVKCVACGWKVGEEIVTPAKVEEIEN
;
A
#
# COMPACT_ATOMS: atom_id res chain seq x y z
N MET A 1 7.90 5.72 -105.64
CA MET A 1 9.07 5.10 -104.97
C MET A 1 9.84 6.20 -104.25
N ASN A 2 10.53 5.82 -103.17
CA ASN A 2 11.37 6.61 -102.25
C ASN A 2 10.67 7.17 -100.99
N LYS A 3 10.70 6.33 -99.94
CA LYS A 3 10.67 6.76 -98.54
C LYS A 3 11.92 7.63 -98.24
N PRO A 4 11.82 8.55 -97.28
CA PRO A 4 12.95 8.81 -96.41
C PRO A 4 12.63 8.54 -94.95
N ASP A 5 13.54 7.74 -94.43
CA ASP A 5 14.05 7.49 -93.09
C ASP A 5 13.64 8.37 -91.89
N PHE A 6 13.48 7.65 -90.78
CA PHE A 6 13.25 8.10 -89.43
C PHE A 6 14.61 8.21 -88.73
N SER A 7 15.11 9.41 -88.45
CA SER A 7 15.95 9.65 -87.27
C SER A 7 16.31 11.13 -87.07
N GLN A 8 16.15 11.54 -85.81
CA GLN A 8 16.82 12.65 -85.13
C GLN A 8 16.49 14.09 -85.57
N LYS A 9 15.68 14.77 -84.73
CA LYS A 9 16.12 16.00 -84.04
C LYS A 9 15.24 16.33 -82.84
N ILE A 10 15.90 16.30 -81.69
CA ILE A 10 15.50 16.85 -80.39
C ILE A 10 15.63 18.38 -80.48
N ASN A 11 14.58 19.16 -80.18
CA ASN A 11 14.49 20.07 -79.03
C ASN A 11 13.45 21.21 -79.17
N ALA A 12 12.68 21.36 -78.08
CA ALA A 12 12.29 22.62 -77.43
C ALA A 12 11.34 23.63 -78.11
N LYS A 13 10.10 23.68 -77.59
CA LYS A 13 9.32 24.89 -77.23
C LYS A 13 8.20 24.42 -76.28
N ALA A 14 8.45 24.39 -74.97
CA ALA A 14 8.14 25.47 -74.03
C ALA A 14 6.64 25.82 -74.00
N PHE A 15 5.87 25.05 -73.23
CA PHE A 15 4.55 25.47 -72.74
C PHE A 15 4.72 26.08 -71.35
N GLU A 16 4.13 27.26 -71.19
CA GLU A 16 4.25 28.16 -70.06
C GLU A 16 3.74 27.53 -68.76
N ARG A 17 4.56 27.69 -67.72
CA ARG A 17 4.21 27.47 -66.31
C ARG A 17 3.60 28.75 -65.77
N ASN A 18 2.40 28.69 -65.20
CA ASN A 18 1.97 29.63 -64.16
C ASN A 18 1.34 28.90 -62.97
N THR A 19 2.20 28.74 -61.96
CA THR A 19 1.97 28.84 -60.51
C THR A 19 0.59 28.47 -59.94
N LYS A 20 0.43 27.21 -59.55
CA LYS A 20 -0.37 26.84 -58.37
C LYS A 20 0.42 27.21 -57.10
N PRO A 21 -0.20 27.77 -56.05
CA PRO A 21 0.47 27.92 -54.77
C PRO A 21 0.85 26.53 -54.25
N LYS A 22 2.17 26.29 -54.12
CA LYS A 22 2.69 25.10 -53.46
C LYS A 22 2.43 25.24 -51.96
N PRO A 23 2.04 24.17 -51.26
CA PRO A 23 2.11 24.18 -49.81
C PRO A 23 3.56 24.41 -49.41
N ILE A 24 3.78 25.35 -48.50
CA ILE A 24 5.08 25.58 -47.88
C ILE A 24 5.36 24.36 -46.99
N ILE A 25 5.92 23.32 -47.60
CA ILE A 25 6.53 22.21 -46.87
C ILE A 25 7.87 22.75 -46.39
N ASN A 26 7.90 23.22 -45.15
CA ASN A 26 9.15 23.46 -44.43
C ASN A 26 9.84 22.10 -44.23
N LYS A 27 10.66 21.69 -45.20
CA LYS A 27 11.57 20.55 -45.07
C LYS A 27 12.70 20.93 -44.13
N GLN A 28 12.43 21.00 -42.82
CA GLN A 28 13.48 20.85 -41.84
C GLN A 28 13.92 19.39 -41.81
N LYS A 29 15.23 19.20 -42.05
CA LYS A 29 15.94 17.94 -42.03
C LYS A 29 16.08 17.49 -40.57
N ASN A 30 15.28 16.51 -40.18
CA ASN A 30 15.70 15.34 -39.39
C ASN A 30 14.47 14.41 -39.32
N PRO A 31 14.52 13.19 -39.90
CA PRO A 31 13.45 12.23 -39.68
C PRO A 31 13.39 11.91 -38.19
N VAL A 32 12.24 12.14 -37.56
CA VAL A 32 11.99 11.77 -36.17
C VAL A 32 12.25 10.29 -36.01
N SER A 33 13.08 9.90 -35.04
CA SER A 33 13.37 8.49 -34.84
C SER A 33 12.11 7.75 -34.36
N GLN A 34 11.93 6.50 -34.79
CA GLN A 34 10.78 5.69 -34.34
C GLN A 34 10.75 5.52 -32.81
N ALA A 35 11.92 5.54 -32.16
CA ALA A 35 12.04 5.53 -30.71
C ALA A 35 11.51 6.81 -30.04
N GLU A 36 11.72 7.98 -30.63
CA GLU A 36 11.16 9.25 -30.15
C GLU A 36 9.64 9.32 -30.35
N LEU A 37 9.12 8.74 -31.43
CA LEU A 37 7.66 8.61 -31.63
C LEU A 37 7.03 7.66 -30.62
N ALA A 38 7.66 6.51 -30.35
CA ALA A 38 7.13 5.53 -29.40
C ALA A 38 7.11 6.02 -27.94
N SER A 39 8.03 6.92 -27.59
CA SER A 39 8.16 7.49 -26.23
C SER A 39 7.34 8.75 -25.99
N SER A 40 6.84 9.42 -27.03
CA SER A 40 6.00 10.62 -26.91
C SER A 40 4.50 10.27 -26.82
N PRO A 41 3.72 10.93 -25.93
CA PRO A 41 2.25 10.85 -25.96
C PRO A 41 1.66 11.14 -27.32
N TRP A 42 2.19 12.15 -28.00
CA TRP A 42 1.71 12.60 -29.30
C TRP A 42 2.14 11.66 -30.42
N GLY A 43 3.30 11.00 -30.28
CA GLY A 43 3.67 9.90 -31.17
C GLY A 43 2.74 8.68 -30.99
N LYS A 44 2.38 8.33 -29.75
CA LYS A 44 1.34 7.32 -29.47
C LYS A 44 -0.02 7.69 -30.07
N LEU A 45 -0.40 8.97 -30.04
CA LEU A 45 -1.59 9.45 -30.75
C LEU A 45 -1.47 9.23 -32.27
N THR A 46 -0.34 9.55 -32.88
CA THR A 46 -0.15 9.31 -34.32
C THR A 46 -0.28 7.82 -34.69
N PHE A 47 0.27 6.91 -33.88
CA PHE A 47 0.10 5.47 -34.09
C PHE A 47 -1.34 5.00 -33.92
N PHE A 48 -2.10 5.63 -33.02
CA PHE A 48 -3.55 5.41 -32.92
C PHE A 48 -4.26 5.86 -34.21
N LEU A 49 -3.97 7.06 -34.71
CA LEU A 49 -4.58 7.57 -35.93
C LEU A 49 -4.29 6.67 -37.15
N ASP A 50 -3.06 6.16 -37.25
CA ASP A 50 -2.67 5.22 -38.31
C ASP A 50 -3.49 3.93 -38.28
N ARG A 51 -3.72 3.37 -37.09
CA ARG A 51 -4.55 2.16 -36.92
C ARG A 51 -6.03 2.44 -37.16
N ALA A 52 -6.52 3.58 -36.69
CA ALA A 52 -7.93 3.95 -36.79
C ALA A 52 -8.32 4.39 -38.21
N LEU A 53 -7.36 4.78 -39.07
CA LEU A 53 -7.59 5.42 -40.36
C LEU A 53 -8.63 4.71 -41.23
N GLY A 54 -8.57 3.37 -41.31
CA GLY A 54 -9.48 2.56 -42.13
C GLY A 54 -10.96 2.59 -41.69
N ASP A 55 -11.21 2.98 -40.44
CA ASP A 55 -12.55 3.07 -39.84
C ASP A 55 -13.09 4.50 -39.83
N ILE A 56 -12.19 5.49 -39.75
CA ILE A 56 -12.53 6.91 -39.63
C ILE A 56 -12.40 7.69 -40.94
N THR A 57 -12.13 7.02 -42.06
CA THR A 57 -12.06 7.66 -43.39
C THR A 57 -12.97 7.00 -44.43
N PRO A 58 -13.46 7.76 -45.43
CA PRO A 58 -14.26 7.21 -46.50
C PRO A 58 -13.47 6.25 -47.39
N ARG A 59 -14.04 5.09 -47.74
CA ARG A 59 -13.36 4.08 -48.58
C ARG A 59 -13.59 4.29 -50.08
N SER A 60 -14.79 4.70 -50.48
CA SER A 60 -15.15 4.87 -51.90
C SER A 60 -14.69 6.21 -52.47
N PHE A 61 -14.24 6.23 -53.72
CA PHE A 61 -13.79 7.44 -54.42
C PHE A 61 -14.84 8.57 -54.42
N GLY A 62 -16.11 8.24 -54.68
CA GLY A 62 -17.21 9.23 -54.66
C GLY A 62 -17.35 9.94 -53.32
N LYS A 63 -17.41 9.18 -52.21
CA LYS A 63 -17.44 9.76 -50.85
C LYS A 63 -16.18 10.55 -50.52
N LYS A 64 -14.98 10.08 -50.91
CA LYS A 64 -13.72 10.82 -50.69
C LYS A 64 -13.74 12.20 -51.33
N ARG A 65 -14.26 12.31 -52.56
CA ARG A 65 -14.40 13.59 -53.26
C ARG A 65 -15.41 14.49 -52.55
N GLN A 66 -16.61 13.97 -52.27
CA GLN A 66 -17.67 14.71 -51.59
C GLN A 66 -17.21 15.26 -50.23
N TYR A 67 -16.55 14.45 -49.41
CA TYR A 67 -16.07 14.88 -48.10
C TYR A 67 -14.86 15.82 -48.18
N SER A 68 -14.01 15.68 -49.20
CA SER A 68 -12.94 16.67 -49.46
C SER A 68 -13.52 18.05 -49.80
N GLU A 69 -14.54 18.10 -50.66
CA GLU A 69 -15.23 19.35 -51.02
C GLU A 69 -15.94 19.95 -49.80
N LEU A 70 -16.60 19.12 -48.98
CA LEU A 70 -17.21 19.56 -47.73
C LEU A 70 -16.18 20.11 -46.73
N ALA A 71 -15.02 19.47 -46.59
CA ALA A 71 -13.97 19.90 -45.66
C ALA A 71 -13.46 21.31 -45.98
N VAL A 72 -13.36 21.68 -47.26
CA VAL A 72 -12.95 23.04 -47.67
C VAL A 72 -13.88 24.10 -47.09
N ILE A 73 -15.20 23.88 -47.18
CA ILE A 73 -16.21 24.80 -46.63
C ILE A 73 -16.12 24.84 -45.10
N GLN A 74 -15.97 23.69 -44.47
CA GLN A 74 -15.89 23.59 -43.01
C GLN A 74 -14.64 24.30 -42.48
N ILE A 75 -13.48 24.17 -43.14
CA ILE A 75 -12.25 24.88 -42.77
C ILE A 75 -12.45 26.40 -42.88
N LYS A 76 -13.07 26.90 -43.96
CA LYS A 76 -13.44 28.33 -44.07
C LYS A 76 -14.31 28.78 -42.90
N CYS A 77 -15.30 27.96 -42.50
CA CYS A 77 -16.14 28.24 -41.34
C CYS A 77 -15.31 28.33 -40.05
N LEU A 78 -14.36 27.41 -39.84
CA LEU A 78 -13.51 27.42 -38.65
C LEU A 78 -12.59 28.64 -38.60
N GLU A 79 -12.00 29.02 -39.73
CA GLU A 79 -11.17 30.20 -39.85
C GLU A 79 -11.95 31.48 -39.54
N LYS A 80 -13.18 31.60 -40.06
CA LYS A 80 -14.05 32.75 -39.77
C LYS A 80 -14.48 32.78 -38.31
N LEU A 81 -14.88 31.64 -37.74
CA LEU A 81 -15.25 31.52 -36.33
C LEU A 81 -14.12 31.96 -35.39
N LEU A 82 -12.86 31.64 -35.69
CA LEU A 82 -11.71 32.02 -34.86
C LEU A 82 -11.30 33.49 -35.01
N ASN A 83 -11.41 34.03 -36.24
CA ASN A 83 -10.87 35.36 -36.56
C ASN A 83 -11.91 36.48 -36.39
N TYR A 84 -13.20 36.16 -36.47
CA TYR A 84 -14.27 37.15 -36.43
C TYR A 84 -14.95 37.19 -35.06
N LYS A 85 -14.87 38.33 -34.39
CA LYS A 85 -15.47 38.55 -33.06
C LYS A 85 -16.94 38.95 -33.20
N THR A 86 -17.81 38.00 -33.51
CA THR A 86 -19.26 38.17 -33.42
C THR A 86 -19.87 37.29 -32.34
N ASN A 87 -21.05 37.69 -31.89
CA ASN A 87 -21.87 37.00 -30.92
C ASN A 87 -23.03 36.23 -31.57
N ASN A 88 -23.15 36.28 -32.90
CA ASN A 88 -24.23 35.66 -33.66
C ASN A 88 -23.67 34.71 -34.73
N TRP A 89 -24.36 33.59 -34.95
CA TRP A 89 -23.96 32.62 -35.97
C TRP A 89 -24.32 33.06 -37.38
N ASP A 90 -25.41 33.82 -37.54
CA ASP A 90 -25.82 34.34 -38.86
C ASP A 90 -24.78 35.34 -39.39
N ASP A 91 -24.27 36.22 -38.53
CA ASP A 91 -23.18 37.14 -38.90
C ASP A 91 -21.93 36.38 -39.37
N LEU A 92 -21.63 35.19 -38.82
CA LEU A 92 -20.51 34.36 -39.29
C LEU A 92 -20.78 33.72 -40.66
N LEU A 93 -22.05 33.47 -41.00
CA LEU A 93 -22.45 32.96 -42.31
C LEU A 93 -22.40 34.06 -43.36
N ASP A 94 -22.87 35.26 -43.03
CA ASP A 94 -22.87 36.41 -43.94
C ASP A 94 -21.45 36.87 -44.29
N GLU A 95 -20.49 36.67 -43.38
CA GLU A 95 -19.06 36.95 -43.60
C GLU A 95 -18.34 35.89 -44.46
N LEU A 96 -18.99 34.76 -44.79
CA LEU A 96 -18.46 33.80 -45.75
C LEU A 96 -18.75 34.31 -47.16
N GLU A 97 -17.88 35.19 -47.65
CA GLU A 97 -17.93 35.69 -49.03
C GLU A 97 -17.85 34.55 -50.05
N GLU A 98 -18.51 34.74 -51.20
CA GLU A 98 -18.41 33.87 -52.39
C GLU A 98 -18.89 32.42 -52.22
N LEU A 99 -19.88 32.16 -51.36
CA LEU A 99 -20.55 30.86 -51.30
C LEU A 99 -21.75 30.81 -52.26
N ASP A 100 -21.89 29.70 -53.00
CA ASP A 100 -23.15 29.40 -53.68
C ASP A 100 -24.23 28.87 -52.69
N ASP A 101 -25.48 28.76 -53.14
CA ASP A 101 -26.59 28.31 -52.29
C ASP A 101 -26.33 26.93 -51.65
N GLU A 102 -25.63 26.02 -52.34
CA GLU A 102 -25.32 24.69 -51.82
C GLU A 102 -24.22 24.77 -50.75
N GLU A 103 -23.20 25.59 -50.96
CA GLU A 103 -22.13 25.84 -50.01
C GLU A 103 -22.60 26.58 -48.75
N TYR A 104 -23.50 27.56 -48.91
CA TYR A 104 -24.14 28.25 -47.80
C TYR A 104 -24.90 27.26 -46.90
N ASN A 105 -25.72 26.40 -47.51
CA ASN A 105 -26.45 25.36 -46.79
C ASN A 105 -25.50 24.39 -46.05
N LYS A 106 -24.33 24.06 -46.62
CA LYS A 106 -23.32 23.22 -45.96
C LYS A 106 -22.68 23.94 -44.77
N ALA A 107 -22.38 25.23 -44.89
CA ALA A 107 -21.84 26.06 -43.82
C ALA A 107 -22.84 26.24 -42.67
N GLU A 108 -24.10 26.53 -42.98
CA GLU A 108 -25.20 26.65 -42.01
C GLU A 108 -25.37 25.35 -41.22
N ASN A 109 -25.49 24.21 -41.91
CA ASN A 109 -25.60 22.90 -41.26
C ASN A 109 -24.41 22.61 -40.34
N PHE A 110 -23.21 22.99 -40.76
CA PHE A 110 -22.02 22.81 -39.95
C PHE A 110 -22.09 23.61 -38.65
N TYR A 111 -22.38 24.91 -38.71
CA TYR A 111 -22.55 25.73 -37.50
C TYR A 111 -23.74 25.28 -36.64
N TYR A 112 -24.85 24.89 -37.25
CA TYR A 112 -26.02 24.36 -36.55
C TYR A 112 -25.64 23.16 -35.68
N HIS A 113 -24.92 22.17 -36.22
CA HIS A 113 -24.52 21.00 -35.45
C HIS A 113 -23.39 21.29 -34.45
N LEU A 114 -22.42 22.11 -34.83
CA LEU A 114 -21.30 22.52 -33.99
C LEU A 114 -21.81 23.19 -32.69
N SER A 115 -22.68 24.19 -32.86
CA SER A 115 -23.27 25.03 -31.79
C SER A 115 -24.38 24.36 -30.99
N ARG A 116 -24.76 23.12 -31.34
CA ARG A 116 -25.95 22.42 -30.80
C ARG A 116 -27.21 23.26 -31.05
N LYS A 117 -27.57 23.41 -32.32
CA LYS A 117 -28.75 24.14 -32.79
C LYS A 117 -28.77 25.61 -32.36
N TYR A 118 -27.63 26.28 -32.48
CA TYR A 118 -27.41 27.67 -32.09
C TYR A 118 -27.66 27.98 -30.60
N SER A 119 -27.70 26.95 -29.75
CA SER A 119 -27.94 27.11 -28.31
C SER A 119 -26.78 27.78 -27.57
N ILE A 120 -25.59 27.79 -28.17
CA ILE A 120 -24.38 28.38 -27.59
C ILE A 120 -23.92 29.48 -28.54
N ARG A 121 -23.73 30.70 -28.03
CA ARG A 121 -23.17 31.80 -28.82
C ARG A 121 -21.71 31.52 -29.25
N PRO A 122 -21.24 32.05 -30.39
CA PRO A 122 -19.88 31.80 -30.90
C PRO A 122 -18.78 32.11 -29.88
N ASP A 123 -18.83 33.26 -29.20
CA ASP A 123 -17.87 33.68 -28.17
C ASP A 123 -17.76 32.67 -27.02
N LYS A 124 -18.91 32.23 -26.49
CA LYS A 124 -19.00 31.23 -25.44
C LYS A 124 -18.56 29.85 -25.91
N PHE A 125 -18.88 29.49 -27.15
CA PHE A 125 -18.46 28.25 -27.77
C PHE A 125 -16.94 28.19 -27.83
N ILE A 126 -16.30 29.23 -28.36
CA ILE A 126 -14.83 29.32 -28.48
C ILE A 126 -14.18 29.22 -27.11
N THR A 127 -14.65 30.00 -26.12
CA THR A 127 -14.06 29.98 -24.76
C THR A 127 -14.18 28.60 -24.12
N PHE A 128 -15.36 27.97 -24.21
CA PHE A 128 -15.57 26.63 -23.70
C PHE A 128 -14.63 25.61 -24.35
N TRP A 129 -14.49 25.65 -25.68
CA TRP A 129 -13.65 24.70 -26.39
C TRP A 129 -12.16 24.94 -26.19
N HIS A 130 -11.73 26.19 -26.07
CA HIS A 130 -10.35 26.50 -25.74
C HIS A 130 -9.96 25.89 -24.40
N GLN A 131 -10.83 26.02 -23.39
CA GLN A 131 -10.65 25.36 -22.11
C GLN A 131 -10.60 23.83 -22.26
N LYS A 132 -11.54 23.23 -23.01
CA LYS A 132 -11.60 21.77 -23.16
C LYS A 132 -10.42 21.17 -23.93
N ILE A 133 -9.90 21.86 -24.93
CA ILE A 133 -8.71 21.39 -25.66
C ILE A 133 -7.45 21.54 -24.79
N SER A 134 -7.33 22.64 -24.04
CA SER A 134 -6.24 22.79 -23.07
C SER A 134 -6.27 21.69 -22.00
N GLU A 135 -7.44 21.44 -21.39
CA GLU A 135 -7.63 20.35 -20.43
C GLU A 135 -7.31 18.97 -21.05
N PHE A 136 -7.66 18.76 -22.33
CA PHE A 136 -7.33 17.54 -23.06
C PHE A 136 -5.82 17.35 -23.17
N VAL A 137 -5.09 18.36 -23.64
CA VAL A 137 -3.63 18.30 -23.84
C VAL A 137 -2.94 18.00 -22.51
N ASP A 138 -3.30 18.72 -21.45
CA ASP A 138 -2.72 18.55 -20.12
C ASP A 138 -2.95 17.15 -19.55
N LEU A 139 -4.16 16.61 -19.71
CA LEU A 139 -4.51 15.27 -19.21
C LEU A 139 -3.92 14.16 -20.07
N PHE A 140 -3.89 14.34 -21.39
CA PHE A 140 -3.36 13.35 -22.31
C PHE A 140 -1.88 13.07 -22.04
N GLU A 141 -1.07 14.13 -21.88
CA GLU A 141 0.36 13.97 -21.57
C GLU A 141 0.62 13.28 -20.24
N LYS A 142 -0.22 13.54 -19.24
CA LYS A 142 -0.12 12.92 -17.90
C LYS A 142 -0.56 11.46 -17.93
N ILE A 143 -1.65 11.15 -18.62
CA ILE A 143 -2.24 9.80 -18.65
C ILE A 143 -1.38 8.85 -19.48
N VAL A 144 -0.89 9.29 -20.63
CA VAL A 144 -0.16 8.41 -21.55
C VAL A 144 1.25 8.04 -21.07
N ASN A 145 1.81 8.84 -20.15
CA ASN A 145 3.15 8.63 -19.59
C ASN A 145 3.16 8.13 -18.14
N SER A 146 1.99 7.99 -17.48
CA SER A 146 1.93 7.60 -16.07
C SER A 146 1.53 6.14 -15.90
N ASP A 147 2.32 5.41 -15.13
CA ASP A 147 2.00 4.03 -14.71
C ASP A 147 0.92 4.01 -13.62
N GLN A 148 0.84 5.08 -12.82
CA GLN A 148 -0.21 5.27 -11.82
C GLN A 148 -1.25 6.28 -12.33
N LEU A 149 -2.45 5.80 -12.62
CA LEU A 149 -3.52 6.62 -13.16
C LEU A 149 -4.56 6.89 -12.08
N ASP A 150 -4.65 8.17 -11.73
CA ASP A 150 -5.68 8.74 -10.86
C ASP A 150 -7.06 8.62 -11.53
N LEU A 151 -7.99 7.93 -10.87
CA LEU A 151 -9.34 7.66 -11.36
C LEU A 151 -10.10 8.95 -11.68
N ILE A 152 -9.92 10.01 -10.88
CA ILE A 152 -10.57 11.31 -11.10
C ILE A 152 -10.07 11.92 -12.40
N LYS A 153 -8.76 11.81 -12.67
CA LYS A 153 -8.16 12.31 -13.92
C LYS A 153 -8.62 11.48 -15.13
N LEU A 154 -8.73 10.16 -14.98
CA LEU A 154 -9.26 9.30 -16.05
C LEU A 154 -10.72 9.62 -16.39
N GLU A 155 -11.56 9.81 -15.37
CA GLU A 155 -12.97 10.19 -15.56
C GLU A 155 -13.09 11.57 -16.21
N ASN A 156 -12.31 12.56 -15.75
CA ASN A 156 -12.27 13.88 -16.37
C ASN A 156 -11.83 13.80 -17.84
N PHE A 157 -10.84 12.97 -18.15
CA PHE A 157 -10.37 12.80 -19.51
C PHE A 157 -11.43 12.14 -20.41
N ALA A 158 -12.11 11.10 -19.92
CA ALA A 158 -13.23 10.48 -20.61
C ALA A 158 -14.37 11.48 -20.86
N ASN A 159 -14.70 12.32 -19.88
CA ASN A 159 -15.72 13.37 -20.00
C ASN A 159 -15.35 14.44 -21.04
N ILE A 160 -14.07 14.78 -21.19
CA ILE A 160 -13.62 15.69 -22.25
C ILE A 160 -13.82 15.04 -23.62
N ILE A 161 -13.46 13.77 -23.77
CA ILE A 161 -13.69 13.02 -25.01
C ILE A 161 -15.18 12.98 -25.37
N ASP A 162 -16.04 12.73 -24.39
CA ASP A 162 -17.49 12.73 -24.58
C ASP A 162 -18.02 14.08 -25.10
N ASN A 163 -17.38 15.21 -24.78
CA ASN A 163 -17.80 16.52 -25.27
C ASN A 163 -17.62 16.68 -26.78
N PHE A 164 -16.51 16.19 -27.35
CA PHE A 164 -16.28 16.27 -28.80
C PHE A 164 -16.89 15.11 -29.56
N ASN A 165 -17.14 13.98 -28.90
CA ASN A 165 -17.83 12.84 -29.49
C ASN A 165 -19.35 13.06 -29.67
N ARG A 166 -19.92 14.18 -29.16
CA ARG A 166 -21.36 14.49 -29.30
C ARG A 166 -21.82 14.73 -30.75
N SER A 167 -20.92 15.20 -31.61
CA SER A 167 -21.19 15.34 -33.04
C SER A 167 -19.89 15.26 -33.85
N ARG A 168 -20.02 14.88 -35.12
CA ARG A 168 -18.89 14.83 -36.05
C ARG A 168 -18.26 16.21 -36.26
N GLU A 169 -19.05 17.28 -36.23
CA GLU A 169 -18.59 18.67 -36.37
C GLU A 169 -17.72 19.09 -35.18
N ARG A 170 -18.07 18.64 -33.96
CA ARG A 170 -17.26 18.89 -32.75
C ARG A 170 -15.99 18.06 -32.72
N SER A 171 -16.06 16.80 -33.17
CA SER A 171 -14.86 15.97 -33.33
C SER A 171 -13.90 16.57 -34.35
N PHE A 172 -14.44 17.08 -35.47
CA PHE A 172 -13.65 17.78 -36.47
C PHE A 172 -13.06 19.09 -35.95
N TRP A 173 -13.85 19.91 -35.25
CA TRP A 173 -13.35 21.11 -34.57
C TRP A 173 -12.20 20.79 -33.62
N PHE A 174 -12.40 19.82 -32.73
CA PHE A 174 -11.38 19.39 -31.78
C PHE A 174 -10.08 19.00 -32.48
N LEU A 175 -10.16 18.13 -33.49
CA LEU A 175 -8.99 17.68 -34.25
C LEU A 175 -8.29 18.82 -34.99
N HIS A 176 -9.06 19.69 -35.64
CA HIS A 176 -8.53 20.85 -36.36
C HIS A 176 -7.82 21.85 -35.42
N GLN A 177 -8.35 22.05 -34.21
CA GLN A 177 -7.79 22.98 -33.24
C GLN A 177 -6.62 22.42 -32.44
N LEU A 178 -6.54 21.09 -32.29
CA LEU A 178 -5.54 20.42 -31.47
C LEU A 178 -4.09 20.90 -31.70
N PRO A 179 -3.58 21.07 -32.94
CA PRO A 179 -2.20 21.51 -33.18
C PRO A 179 -1.84 22.89 -32.61
N TYR A 180 -2.82 23.77 -32.38
CA TYR A 180 -2.60 25.12 -31.84
C TYR A 180 -2.32 25.12 -30.34
N TYR A 181 -2.59 24.01 -29.65
CA TYR A 181 -2.35 23.84 -28.21
C TYR A 181 -1.09 23.03 -27.90
N LEU A 182 -0.40 22.55 -28.94
CA LEU A 182 0.80 21.75 -28.79
C LEU A 182 2.05 22.63 -28.88
N ASP A 183 3.11 22.22 -28.18
CA ASP A 183 4.43 22.78 -28.42
C ASP A 183 4.92 22.47 -29.85
N GLU A 184 5.92 23.20 -30.34
CA GLU A 184 6.38 23.08 -31.72
C GLU A 184 6.83 21.64 -32.08
N LYS A 185 7.35 20.88 -31.10
CA LYS A 185 7.76 19.49 -31.30
C LYS A 185 6.57 18.55 -31.49
N ASN A 186 5.59 18.60 -30.59
CA ASN A 186 4.41 17.73 -30.61
C ASN A 186 3.47 18.11 -31.78
N LYS A 187 3.37 19.41 -32.07
CA LYS A 187 2.72 19.92 -33.29
C LYS A 187 3.37 19.36 -34.54
N TYR A 188 4.70 19.31 -34.60
CA TYR A 188 5.41 18.71 -35.73
C TYR A 188 5.06 17.22 -35.89
N PHE A 189 4.96 16.44 -34.82
CA PHE A 189 4.54 15.02 -34.91
C PHE A 189 3.16 14.86 -35.52
N LEU A 190 2.19 15.63 -35.03
CA LEU A 190 0.81 15.54 -35.49
C LEU A 190 0.66 16.01 -36.95
N LEU A 191 1.25 17.16 -37.30
CA LEU A 191 1.13 17.73 -38.63
C LEU A 191 1.87 16.93 -39.72
N ASN A 192 2.91 16.17 -39.38
CA ASN A 192 3.59 15.29 -40.35
C ASN A 192 2.99 13.88 -40.41
N SER A 193 1.99 13.55 -39.59
CA SER A 193 1.27 12.28 -39.70
C SER A 193 0.36 12.29 -40.93
N GLU A 194 0.61 11.37 -41.88
CA GLU A 194 -0.23 11.19 -43.06
C GLU A 194 -1.69 10.87 -42.67
N SER A 195 -1.87 10.06 -41.63
CA SER A 195 -3.20 9.70 -41.12
C SER A 195 -3.93 10.91 -40.56
N TYR A 196 -3.27 11.75 -39.77
CA TYR A 196 -3.87 13.00 -39.29
C TYR A 196 -4.29 13.90 -40.47
N GLN A 197 -3.39 14.13 -41.44
CA GLN A 197 -3.70 14.94 -42.61
C GLN A 197 -4.88 14.38 -43.41
N THR A 198 -4.95 13.07 -43.56
CA THR A 198 -6.04 12.38 -44.25
C THR A 198 -7.37 12.55 -43.52
N ILE A 199 -7.37 12.51 -42.18
CA ILE A 199 -8.58 12.74 -41.38
C ILE A 199 -9.06 14.18 -41.55
N ILE A 200 -8.15 15.16 -41.46
CA ILE A 200 -8.49 16.58 -41.65
C ILE A 200 -9.02 16.83 -43.07
N GLN A 201 -8.43 16.17 -44.09
CA GLN A 201 -8.86 16.29 -45.48
C GLN A 201 -10.34 15.93 -45.70
N PHE A 202 -10.92 15.04 -44.90
CA PHE A 202 -12.32 14.61 -45.06
C PHE A 202 -13.30 15.30 -44.11
N GLY A 203 -12.85 16.27 -43.31
CA GLY A 203 -13.73 17.10 -42.51
C GLY A 203 -14.55 16.33 -41.48
N ALA A 204 -15.70 16.90 -41.12
CA ALA A 204 -16.73 16.27 -40.30
C ALA A 204 -17.51 15.19 -41.07
N SER A 205 -16.81 14.19 -41.59
CA SER A 205 -17.43 13.05 -42.28
C SER A 205 -18.24 12.17 -41.32
N GLU A 206 -19.12 11.32 -41.84
CA GLU A 206 -19.84 10.35 -41.00
C GLU A 206 -18.91 9.36 -40.28
N TYR A 207 -17.72 9.12 -40.84
CA TYR A 207 -16.74 8.15 -40.34
C TYR A 207 -16.02 8.63 -39.07
N ILE A 208 -15.86 9.95 -38.91
CA ILE A 208 -15.22 10.54 -37.72
C ILE A 208 -16.07 10.39 -36.45
N SER A 209 -17.34 10.06 -36.58
CA SER A 209 -18.26 9.85 -35.43
C SER A 209 -17.80 8.75 -34.47
N LYS A 210 -16.94 7.84 -34.91
CA LYS A 210 -16.38 6.76 -34.08
C LYS A 210 -15.07 7.16 -33.39
N PHE A 211 -14.49 8.29 -33.75
CA PHE A 211 -13.17 8.72 -33.28
C PHE A 211 -13.09 8.76 -31.74
N GLY A 212 -14.03 9.44 -31.07
CA GLY A 212 -13.97 9.60 -29.61
C GLY A 212 -14.09 8.26 -28.87
N TYR A 213 -14.97 7.37 -29.32
CA TYR A 213 -15.09 6.04 -28.73
C TYR A 213 -13.84 5.17 -28.95
N GLN A 214 -13.27 5.21 -30.15
CA GLN A 214 -12.03 4.48 -30.44
C GLN A 214 -10.86 5.03 -29.63
N LEU A 215 -10.78 6.35 -29.46
CA LEU A 215 -9.78 7.00 -28.62
C LEU A 215 -9.95 6.58 -27.15
N GLN A 216 -11.18 6.58 -26.62
CA GLN A 216 -11.44 6.10 -25.26
C GLN A 216 -10.99 4.65 -25.08
N LYS A 217 -11.28 3.77 -26.04
CA LYS A 217 -10.90 2.37 -25.99
C LYS A 217 -9.38 2.18 -26.03
N GLU A 218 -8.68 2.91 -26.91
CA GLU A 218 -7.22 2.79 -27.06
C GLU A 218 -6.47 3.15 -25.77
N PHE A 219 -6.99 4.13 -25.02
CA PHE A 219 -6.35 4.64 -23.81
C PHE A 219 -7.00 4.12 -22.51
N ASN A 220 -7.84 3.08 -22.57
CA ASN A 220 -8.53 2.48 -21.42
C ASN A 220 -9.36 3.49 -20.59
N LEU A 221 -10.10 4.35 -21.29
CA LEU A 221 -10.91 5.44 -20.73
C LEU A 221 -12.40 5.15 -20.85
N THR A 222 -12.80 3.94 -21.25
CA THR A 222 -14.21 3.60 -21.24
C THR A 222 -14.69 3.51 -19.80
N ARG A 223 -16.00 3.74 -19.58
CA ARG A 223 -16.59 3.59 -18.23
C ARG A 223 -16.35 2.22 -17.62
N THR A 224 -16.25 1.18 -18.46
CA THR A 224 -15.94 -0.18 -18.01
C THR A 224 -14.50 -0.28 -17.52
N ASP A 225 -13.54 0.22 -18.30
CA ASP A 225 -12.12 0.18 -17.94
C ASP A 225 -11.84 0.98 -16.67
N ILE A 226 -12.45 2.17 -16.52
CA ILE A 226 -12.31 3.00 -15.33
C ILE A 226 -12.89 2.29 -14.09
N LYS A 227 -14.04 1.61 -14.23
CA LYS A 227 -14.64 0.83 -13.14
C LYS A 227 -13.81 -0.39 -12.77
N GLU A 228 -13.25 -1.09 -13.76
CA GLU A 228 -12.39 -2.24 -13.52
C GLU A 228 -11.12 -1.82 -12.78
N LYS A 229 -10.49 -0.71 -13.19
CA LYS A 229 -9.35 -0.15 -12.48
C LYS A 229 -9.69 0.29 -11.06
N ALA A 230 -10.86 0.91 -10.86
CA ALA A 230 -11.34 1.26 -9.53
C ALA A 230 -11.53 0.03 -8.63
N ALA A 231 -12.08 -1.06 -9.19
CA ALA A 231 -12.25 -2.31 -8.46
C ALA A 231 -10.90 -2.95 -8.11
N GLN A 232 -9.93 -2.95 -9.04
CA GLN A 232 -8.58 -3.47 -8.78
C GLN A 232 -7.87 -2.68 -7.67
N ASN A 233 -7.91 -1.34 -7.73
CA ASN A 233 -7.34 -0.49 -6.69
C ASN A 233 -8.00 -0.76 -5.33
N LEU A 234 -9.33 -0.89 -5.28
CA LEU A 234 -10.04 -1.18 -4.04
C LEU A 234 -9.64 -2.55 -3.45
N VAL A 235 -9.53 -3.59 -4.28
CA VAL A 235 -9.09 -4.93 -3.83
C VAL A 235 -7.67 -4.87 -3.27
N GLN A 236 -6.78 -4.11 -3.92
CA GLN A 236 -5.41 -3.92 -3.44
C GLN A 236 -5.39 -3.18 -2.10
N GLU A 237 -6.07 -2.04 -1.98
CA GLU A 237 -6.13 -1.25 -0.75
C GLU A 237 -6.74 -2.05 0.42
N LEU A 238 -7.80 -2.82 0.15
CA LEU A 238 -8.40 -3.71 1.14
C LEU A 238 -7.43 -4.82 1.55
N GLY A 239 -6.70 -5.42 0.61
CA GLY A 239 -5.70 -6.45 0.90
C GLY A 239 -4.53 -5.90 1.73
N GLU A 240 -4.02 -4.72 1.41
CA GLU A 240 -2.98 -4.04 2.17
C GLU A 240 -3.47 -3.69 3.59
N THR A 241 -4.69 -3.18 3.73
CA THR A 241 -5.29 -2.87 5.03
C THR A 241 -5.51 -4.13 5.86
N GLU A 242 -6.02 -5.21 5.25
CA GLU A 242 -6.22 -6.49 5.93
C GLU A 242 -4.89 -7.07 6.42
N ASN A 243 -3.84 -7.04 5.59
CA ASN A 243 -2.52 -7.51 5.97
C ASN A 243 -1.92 -6.70 7.13
N ASN A 244 -2.08 -5.37 7.09
CA ASN A 244 -1.64 -4.49 8.19
C ASN A 244 -2.38 -4.80 9.50
N LEU A 245 -3.69 -4.98 9.45
CA LEU A 245 -4.50 -5.34 10.61
C LEU A 245 -4.13 -6.73 11.15
N ARG A 246 -3.90 -7.72 10.28
CA ARG A 246 -3.44 -9.06 10.69
C ARG A 246 -2.09 -9.00 11.38
N ALA A 247 -1.14 -8.25 10.83
CA ALA A 247 0.18 -8.07 11.44
C ALA A 247 0.09 -7.39 12.82
N GLU A 248 -0.78 -6.39 12.95
CA GLU A 248 -1.01 -5.69 14.21
C GLU A 248 -1.67 -6.59 15.27
N ILE A 249 -2.66 -7.40 14.88
CA ILE A 249 -3.29 -8.38 15.78
C ILE A 249 -2.23 -9.37 16.27
N SER A 250 -1.42 -9.95 15.38
CA SER A 250 -0.39 -10.90 15.78
C SER A 250 0.69 -10.27 16.68
N ARG A 251 1.00 -8.99 16.48
CA ARG A 251 1.90 -8.25 17.38
C ARG A 251 1.32 -8.14 18.79
N LEU A 252 0.06 -7.72 18.89
CA LEU A 252 -0.64 -7.56 20.17
C LEU A 252 -0.86 -8.89 20.89
N GLU A 253 -1.12 -9.98 20.16
CA GLU A 253 -1.22 -11.33 20.73
C GLU A 253 0.09 -11.79 21.37
N ASN A 254 1.23 -11.51 20.71
CA ASN A 254 2.55 -11.83 21.27
C ASN A 254 2.86 -10.99 22.51
N GLU A 255 2.55 -9.69 22.47
CA GLU A 255 2.76 -8.78 23.62
C GLU A 255 1.91 -9.20 24.83
N ASN A 256 0.65 -9.60 24.60
CA ASN A 256 -0.19 -10.13 25.68
C ASN A 256 0.38 -11.43 26.28
N GLN A 257 0.89 -12.35 25.45
CA GLN A 257 1.51 -13.58 25.97
C GLN A 257 2.78 -13.32 26.78
N GLU A 258 3.56 -12.31 26.39
CA GLU A 258 4.77 -11.90 27.13
C GLU A 258 4.39 -11.28 28.48
N LEU A 259 3.43 -10.35 28.49
CA LEU A 259 2.91 -9.75 29.72
C LEU A 259 2.28 -10.78 30.67
N GLU A 260 1.55 -11.77 30.15
CA GLU A 260 0.99 -12.86 30.96
C GLU A 260 2.09 -13.70 31.64
N ARG A 261 3.21 -13.95 30.95
CA ARG A 261 4.37 -14.63 31.55
C ARG A 261 5.04 -13.77 32.62
N GLU A 262 5.27 -12.49 32.34
CA GLU A 262 5.85 -11.58 33.33
C GLU A 262 5.00 -11.49 34.61
N ILE A 263 3.67 -11.41 34.47
CA ILE A 263 2.75 -11.41 35.62
C ILE A 263 2.88 -12.70 36.43
N GLN A 264 2.96 -13.86 35.76
CA GLN A 264 3.10 -15.14 36.43
C GLN A 264 4.43 -15.24 37.17
N ASP A 265 5.53 -14.84 36.55
CA ASP A 265 6.87 -14.84 37.15
C ASP A 265 6.93 -13.91 38.38
N ILE A 266 6.37 -12.70 38.27
CA ILE A 266 6.30 -11.75 39.39
C ILE A 266 5.48 -12.34 40.55
N LYS A 267 4.37 -12.98 40.25
CA LYS A 267 3.49 -13.59 41.26
C LYS A 267 4.17 -14.74 41.98
N GLU A 268 4.86 -15.62 41.26
CA GLU A 268 5.60 -16.74 41.84
C GLU A 268 6.76 -16.26 42.70
N ASN A 269 7.56 -15.31 42.21
CA ASN A 269 8.66 -14.71 42.96
C ASN A 269 8.18 -13.99 44.23
N SER A 270 7.12 -13.20 44.12
CA SER A 270 6.54 -12.48 45.26
C SER A 270 5.96 -13.44 46.32
N LEU A 271 5.33 -14.54 45.90
CA LEU A 271 4.85 -15.56 46.81
C LEU A 271 6.01 -16.23 47.55
N GLN A 272 7.06 -16.63 46.83
CA GLN A 272 8.24 -17.25 47.42
C GLN A 272 8.92 -16.32 48.43
N GLU A 273 9.10 -15.04 48.07
CA GLU A 273 9.70 -14.03 48.96
C GLU A 273 8.85 -13.80 50.22
N ALA A 274 7.52 -13.74 50.08
CA ALA A 274 6.61 -13.59 51.21
C ALA A 274 6.66 -14.82 52.15
N VAL A 275 6.74 -16.04 51.60
CA VAL A 275 6.87 -17.27 52.40
C VAL A 275 8.23 -17.32 53.10
N CYS A 276 9.33 -16.98 52.42
CA CYS A 276 10.65 -16.88 53.03
C CYS A 276 10.68 -15.84 54.16
N THR A 277 10.04 -14.69 53.97
CA THR A 277 9.92 -13.64 55.00
C THR A 277 9.11 -14.12 56.19
N LEU A 278 8.00 -14.83 55.96
CA LEU A 278 7.21 -15.45 57.02
C LEU A 278 8.05 -16.45 57.81
N ALA A 279 8.74 -17.38 57.12
CA ALA A 279 9.58 -18.38 57.77
C ALA A 279 10.72 -17.73 58.59
N LYS A 280 11.38 -16.69 58.05
CA LYS A 280 12.38 -15.90 58.79
C LYS A 280 11.76 -15.25 60.02
N SER A 281 10.60 -14.60 59.89
CA SER A 281 9.94 -13.94 61.03
C SER A 281 9.55 -14.90 62.15
N LEU A 282 9.14 -16.14 61.83
CA LEU A 282 8.81 -17.15 62.83
C LEU A 282 10.05 -17.69 63.56
N GLN A 283 11.25 -17.45 63.05
CA GLN A 283 12.50 -18.00 63.56
C GLN A 283 13.44 -16.95 64.18
N ASP A 284 13.41 -15.71 63.70
CA ASP A 284 14.33 -14.63 64.10
C ASP A 284 13.88 -13.80 65.32
N GLU A 285 12.65 -13.96 65.85
CA GLU A 285 12.22 -13.21 67.03
C GLU A 285 13.05 -13.60 68.27
N GLN A 286 13.93 -12.66 68.67
CA GLN A 286 15.22 -12.77 69.38
C GLN A 286 15.26 -13.50 70.74
N GLN A 287 14.20 -14.16 71.21
CA GLN A 287 14.23 -14.91 72.46
C GLN A 287 13.58 -16.29 72.39
N GLN A 288 12.71 -16.56 71.42
CA GLN A 288 11.94 -17.80 71.34
C GLN A 288 11.57 -18.16 69.89
N PRO A 289 12.42 -18.92 69.17
CA PRO A 289 12.12 -19.34 67.80
C PRO A 289 10.87 -20.23 67.77
N VAL A 290 9.79 -19.74 67.14
CA VAL A 290 8.46 -20.36 67.18
C VAL A 290 8.47 -21.70 66.46
N LEU A 291 9.14 -21.79 65.31
CA LEU A 291 9.24 -23.05 64.55
C LEU A 291 9.97 -24.13 65.35
N ASP A 292 11.10 -23.79 65.97
CA ASP A 292 11.86 -24.72 66.82
C ASP A 292 11.07 -25.18 68.04
N GLN A 293 10.31 -24.27 68.66
CA GLN A 293 9.46 -24.59 69.82
C GLN A 293 8.32 -25.53 69.45
N LEU A 294 7.62 -25.24 68.34
CA LEU A 294 6.54 -26.10 67.84
C LEU A 294 7.08 -27.47 67.43
N PHE A 295 8.24 -27.53 66.79
CA PHE A 295 8.85 -28.80 66.37
C PHE A 295 9.34 -29.62 67.57
N SER A 296 9.97 -28.97 68.55
CA SER A 296 10.40 -29.60 69.80
C SER A 296 9.22 -30.12 70.61
N LEU A 297 8.12 -29.36 70.66
CA LEU A 297 6.88 -29.77 71.33
C LEU A 297 6.25 -30.96 70.61
N TYR A 298 6.19 -30.92 69.28
CA TYR A 298 5.70 -32.02 68.45
C TYR A 298 6.49 -33.31 68.70
N LYS A 299 7.82 -33.28 68.57
CA LYS A 299 8.69 -34.45 68.82
C LYS A 299 8.60 -34.97 70.27
N LYS A 300 8.44 -34.09 71.26
CA LYS A 300 8.24 -34.51 72.67
C LYS A 300 6.91 -35.20 72.88
N ILE A 301 5.82 -34.68 72.31
CA ILE A 301 4.50 -35.31 72.40
C ILE A 301 4.49 -36.63 71.63
N ASP A 302 5.11 -36.68 70.46
CA ASP A 302 5.26 -37.89 69.63
C ASP A 302 5.93 -39.03 70.43
N LYS A 303 7.07 -38.76 71.07
CA LYS A 303 7.77 -39.71 71.96
C LYS A 303 6.93 -40.12 73.18
N LEU A 304 6.15 -39.21 73.75
CA LEU A 304 5.29 -39.51 74.91
C LEU A 304 4.10 -40.39 74.51
N LEU A 305 3.54 -40.18 73.31
CA LEU A 305 2.51 -41.03 72.71
C LEU A 305 3.07 -42.43 72.41
N GLU A 306 4.30 -42.54 71.90
CA GLU A 306 4.97 -43.83 71.66
C GLU A 306 5.24 -44.61 72.96
N ASN A 307 5.58 -43.92 74.06
CA ASN A 307 5.98 -44.55 75.32
C ASN A 307 4.83 -44.78 76.33
N ASN A 308 3.58 -44.41 76.01
CA ASN A 308 2.39 -44.56 76.89
C ASN A 308 2.52 -43.94 78.29
N GLU A 309 3.32 -42.87 78.46
CA GLU A 309 3.53 -42.24 79.77
C GLU A 309 2.50 -41.13 80.07
N GLY A 310 1.56 -41.42 80.98
CA GLY A 310 1.02 -40.49 81.99
C GLY A 310 0.55 -39.08 81.58
N LEU A 311 -0.26 -38.94 80.53
CA LEU A 311 -0.86 -37.64 80.14
C LEU A 311 -2.39 -37.65 80.28
N SER A 312 -2.99 -36.49 80.57
CA SER A 312 -4.44 -36.31 80.44
C SER A 312 -4.81 -36.48 78.96
N THR A 313 -5.44 -37.60 78.63
CA THR A 313 -5.53 -38.15 77.27
C THR A 313 -6.18 -37.24 76.22
N GLN A 314 -7.01 -36.27 76.62
CA GLN A 314 -7.81 -35.48 75.68
C GLN A 314 -7.14 -34.17 75.23
N ASP A 315 -6.53 -33.43 76.15
CA ASP A 315 -5.89 -32.15 75.83
C ASP A 315 -4.57 -32.36 75.09
N THR A 316 -3.80 -33.39 75.45
CA THR A 316 -2.52 -33.70 74.77
C THR A 316 -2.73 -34.19 73.34
N LEU A 317 -3.76 -35.02 73.12
CA LEU A 317 -4.13 -35.46 71.76
C LEU A 317 -4.59 -34.28 70.90
N THR A 318 -5.38 -33.37 71.48
CA THR A 318 -5.84 -32.15 70.79
C THR A 318 -4.66 -31.24 70.41
N CYS A 319 -3.70 -31.04 71.32
CA CYS A 319 -2.46 -30.32 71.02
C CYS A 319 -1.64 -30.99 69.90
N PHE A 320 -1.52 -32.32 69.92
CA PHE A 320 -0.80 -33.06 68.88
C PHE A 320 -1.44 -32.87 67.49
N ILE A 321 -2.77 -33.05 67.38
CA ILE A 321 -3.50 -32.89 66.12
C ILE A 321 -3.36 -31.45 65.59
N ASN A 322 -3.43 -30.45 66.46
CA ASN A 322 -3.27 -29.06 66.06
C ASN A 322 -1.86 -28.76 65.53
N LEU A 323 -0.82 -29.32 66.18
CA LEU A 323 0.55 -29.19 65.70
C LEU A 323 0.76 -29.91 64.36
N GLU A 324 0.21 -31.10 64.21
CA GLU A 324 0.30 -31.86 62.96
C GLU A 324 -0.37 -31.10 61.80
N ASN A 325 -1.55 -30.52 62.01
CA ASN A 325 -2.24 -29.72 61.01
C ASN A 325 -1.47 -28.45 60.64
N LEU A 326 -0.80 -27.84 61.62
CA LEU A 326 0.02 -26.66 61.41
C LEU A 326 1.30 -26.99 60.61
N PHE A 327 1.95 -28.13 60.90
CA PHE A 327 3.06 -28.62 60.07
C PHE A 327 2.62 -29.03 58.66
N LYS A 328 1.40 -29.58 58.48
CA LYS A 328 0.82 -29.79 57.15
C LYS A 328 0.63 -28.47 56.38
N ALA A 329 0.14 -27.43 57.04
CA ALA A 329 0.02 -26.10 56.44
C ALA A 329 1.39 -25.53 56.03
N PHE A 330 2.40 -25.63 56.90
CA PHE A 330 3.78 -25.25 56.58
C PHE A 330 4.36 -26.04 55.41
N SER A 331 4.12 -27.37 55.36
CA SER A 331 4.57 -28.20 54.25
C SER A 331 3.93 -27.81 52.91
N THR A 332 2.68 -27.32 52.93
CA THR A 332 1.98 -26.80 51.73
C THR A 332 2.63 -25.51 51.22
N LEU A 333 3.26 -24.74 52.11
CA LEU A 333 4.07 -23.57 51.79
C LEU A 333 5.56 -23.92 51.58
N ASN A 334 5.91 -25.19 51.48
CA ASN A 334 7.30 -25.68 51.38
C ASN A 334 8.22 -25.27 52.53
N ILE A 335 7.67 -24.87 53.68
CA ILE A 335 8.44 -24.61 54.91
C ILE A 335 8.70 -25.95 55.60
N GLN A 336 9.96 -26.36 55.69
CA GLN A 336 10.33 -27.67 56.22
C GLN A 336 11.59 -27.61 57.11
N PRO A 337 11.69 -28.50 58.12
CA PRO A 337 12.92 -28.67 58.87
C PRO A 337 14.00 -29.32 57.99
N PHE A 338 15.24 -28.90 58.17
CA PHE A 338 16.42 -29.46 57.51
C PHE A 338 17.57 -29.55 58.50
N PRO A 339 18.20 -30.71 58.71
CA PRO A 339 17.75 -32.03 58.29
C PRO A 339 16.46 -32.45 59.04
N PRO A 340 15.69 -33.42 58.52
CA PRO A 340 14.37 -33.78 59.06
C PRO A 340 14.40 -34.37 60.48
N ASP A 341 15.55 -34.93 60.91
CA ASP A 341 15.73 -35.52 62.22
C ASP A 341 16.85 -34.86 63.02
N THR A 342 16.53 -34.46 64.24
CA THR A 342 17.52 -34.09 65.26
C THR A 342 18.30 -35.33 65.67
N GLU A 343 19.59 -35.16 65.98
CA GLU A 343 20.54 -36.25 66.28
C GLU A 343 21.02 -37.11 65.11
N ALA A 344 20.61 -36.80 63.87
CA ALA A 344 21.17 -37.44 62.69
C ALA A 344 22.70 -37.22 62.60
N ILE A 345 23.44 -38.29 62.28
CA ILE A 345 24.86 -38.21 61.94
C ILE A 345 24.95 -37.90 60.44
N LEU A 346 25.62 -36.81 60.10
CA LEU A 346 25.69 -36.26 58.75
C LEU A 346 27.15 -36.10 58.34
N GLU A 347 27.40 -36.22 57.05
CA GLU A 347 28.67 -35.84 56.43
C GLU A 347 28.47 -34.47 55.79
N ILE A 348 29.21 -33.47 56.25
CA ILE A 348 29.14 -32.10 55.71
C ILE A 348 30.49 -31.67 55.13
N THR A 349 30.44 -30.77 54.16
CA THR A 349 31.62 -30.17 53.53
C THR A 349 31.85 -28.74 53.98
N GLY A 350 33.05 -28.21 53.76
CA GLY A 350 33.32 -26.77 53.92
C GLY A 350 32.44 -25.91 53.00
N GLU A 351 32.08 -26.41 51.82
CA GLU A 351 31.14 -25.76 50.90
C GLU A 351 29.72 -25.63 51.47
N ASP A 352 29.26 -26.60 52.28
CA ASP A 352 27.94 -26.52 52.91
C ASP A 352 27.87 -25.46 54.01
N LEU A 353 29.00 -25.14 54.65
CA LEU A 353 29.12 -24.02 55.60
C LEU A 353 29.12 -22.67 54.87
N ASP A 354 29.87 -22.56 53.77
CA ASP A 354 29.91 -21.34 52.94
C ASP A 354 28.51 -21.00 52.37
N ASN A 355 27.72 -22.02 52.04
CA ASN A 355 26.34 -21.87 51.56
C ASN A 355 25.31 -21.69 52.70
N ASN A 356 25.76 -21.47 53.95
CA ASN A 356 24.92 -21.24 55.11
C ASN A 356 23.87 -22.34 55.34
N LYS A 357 24.14 -23.59 54.94
CA LYS A 357 23.25 -24.74 55.19
C LYS A 357 23.34 -25.22 56.63
N TYR A 358 24.55 -25.14 57.20
CA TYR A 358 24.84 -25.57 58.56
C TYR A 358 25.58 -24.48 59.34
N ASN A 359 25.41 -24.47 60.65
CA ASN A 359 26.12 -23.62 61.59
C ASN A 359 26.91 -24.51 62.56
N TYR A 360 28.23 -24.34 62.56
CA TYR A 360 29.17 -25.18 63.30
C TYR A 360 29.27 -24.71 64.75
N VAL A 361 28.66 -25.45 65.68
CA VAL A 361 28.58 -25.08 67.10
C VAL A 361 29.86 -25.44 67.86
N SER A 362 30.42 -26.63 67.60
CA SER A 362 31.71 -27.05 68.15
C SER A 362 32.45 -28.02 67.22
N GLY A 363 33.75 -27.79 67.02
CA GLY A 363 34.64 -28.67 66.26
C GLY A 363 35.88 -27.94 65.71
N SER A 364 36.70 -28.68 64.98
CA SER A 364 37.89 -28.22 64.26
C SER A 364 37.57 -27.50 62.94
N GLN A 365 38.39 -26.53 62.54
CA GLN A 365 38.22 -25.79 61.29
C GLN A 365 38.41 -26.68 60.05
N PHE A 366 37.69 -26.38 58.97
CA PHE A 366 37.89 -27.01 57.67
C PHE A 366 39.15 -26.44 56.99
N ILE A 367 39.97 -27.32 56.43
CA ILE A 367 41.23 -27.05 55.74
C ILE A 367 40.97 -26.75 54.26
N SER A 368 39.92 -27.31 53.65
CA SER A 368 39.44 -26.98 52.31
C SER A 368 37.92 -27.08 52.19
N LYS A 369 37.35 -26.59 51.08
CA LYS A 369 35.90 -26.63 50.84
C LYS A 369 35.36 -28.05 50.65
N GLU A 370 36.20 -28.94 50.14
CA GLU A 370 35.88 -30.33 49.82
C GLU A 370 36.15 -31.29 51.00
N GLU A 371 36.75 -30.81 52.09
CA GLU A 371 36.98 -31.64 53.27
C GLU A 371 35.63 -32.06 53.86
N VAL A 372 35.47 -33.37 54.08
CA VAL A 372 34.27 -33.97 54.64
C VAL A 372 34.48 -34.25 56.12
N LYS A 373 33.57 -33.78 56.98
CA LYS A 373 33.56 -34.09 58.42
C LYS A 373 32.25 -34.72 58.84
N LYS A 374 32.33 -35.60 59.84
CA LYS A 374 31.16 -36.23 60.46
C LYS A 374 30.68 -35.38 61.62
N VAL A 375 29.42 -34.96 61.54
CA VAL A 375 28.80 -34.08 62.52
C VAL A 375 27.48 -34.67 63.00
N LYS A 376 27.11 -34.38 64.24
CA LYS A 376 25.80 -34.66 64.81
C LYS A 376 24.94 -33.39 64.71
N CYS A 377 23.72 -33.53 64.18
CA CYS A 377 22.75 -32.43 64.21
C CYS A 377 22.20 -32.22 65.62
N VAL A 378 22.41 -31.03 66.16
CA VAL A 378 21.99 -30.63 67.53
C VAL A 378 20.68 -29.88 67.49
N ALA A 379 20.47 -29.06 66.45
CA ALA A 379 19.17 -28.46 66.16
C ALA A 379 18.95 -28.40 64.64
N CYS A 380 17.72 -28.70 64.21
CA CYS A 380 17.33 -28.53 62.82
C CYS A 380 17.41 -27.04 62.44
N GLY A 381 17.75 -26.81 61.19
CA GLY A 381 17.50 -25.55 60.49
C GLY A 381 16.15 -25.60 59.77
N TRP A 382 15.82 -24.52 59.08
CA TRP A 382 14.58 -24.37 58.33
C TRP A 382 14.88 -23.96 56.90
N LYS A 383 14.12 -24.53 55.96
CA LYS A 383 14.19 -24.19 54.55
C LYS A 383 12.82 -23.92 53.95
N VAL A 384 12.79 -23.11 52.90
CA VAL A 384 11.61 -22.87 52.04
C VAL A 384 11.95 -23.31 50.63
N GLY A 385 11.47 -24.48 50.22
CA GLY A 385 11.92 -25.12 48.99
C GLY A 385 13.40 -25.48 49.07
N GLU A 386 14.24 -24.79 48.29
CA GLU A 386 15.70 -24.94 48.26
C GLU A 386 16.45 -23.82 49.02
N GLU A 387 15.77 -22.73 49.40
CA GLU A 387 16.40 -21.65 50.15
C GLU A 387 16.49 -21.99 51.65
N ILE A 388 17.70 -21.91 52.22
CA ILE A 388 17.90 -22.07 53.66
C ILE A 388 17.54 -20.77 54.36
N VAL A 389 16.49 -20.82 55.18
CA VAL A 389 16.02 -19.71 56.00
C VAL A 389 16.83 -19.62 57.29
N THR A 390 17.17 -20.76 57.89
CA THR A 390 18.01 -20.80 59.08
C THR A 390 18.90 -22.04 59.02
N PRO A 391 20.22 -21.91 59.20
CA PRO A 391 21.14 -23.03 59.14
C PRO A 391 20.89 -24.02 60.28
N ALA A 392 21.08 -25.30 60.01
CA ALA A 392 21.02 -26.33 61.04
C ALA A 392 22.27 -26.29 61.92
N LYS A 393 22.10 -26.42 63.24
CA LYS A 393 23.21 -26.42 64.19
C LYS A 393 23.80 -27.82 64.30
N VAL A 394 25.10 -27.93 64.08
CA VAL A 394 25.82 -29.20 64.05
C VAL A 394 27.08 -29.15 64.91
N GLU A 395 27.45 -30.29 65.49
CA GLU A 395 28.64 -30.47 66.32
C GLU A 395 29.49 -31.63 65.77
N GLU A 396 30.81 -31.46 65.71
CA GLU A 396 31.73 -32.51 65.27
C GLU A 396 31.70 -33.71 66.21
N ILE A 397 31.69 -34.91 65.62
CA ILE A 397 31.84 -36.14 66.38
C ILE A 397 33.35 -36.44 66.44
N GLU A 398 33.96 -36.25 67.61
CA GLU A 398 35.34 -36.70 67.85
C GLU A 398 35.40 -38.22 67.66
N ASN A 399 36.32 -38.69 66.82
CA ASN A 399 36.66 -40.12 66.70
C ASN A 399 37.63 -40.54 67.79
#